data_AF-A0A2E4X1E8-F1
#
_entry.id   AF-A0A2E4X1E8-F1
#
_cell.length_a   1.000
_cell.length_b   1.000
_cell.length_c   1.000
_cell.angle_alpha   90.00
_cell.angle_beta   90.00
_cell.angle_gamma   90.00
#
_symmetry.space_group_name_H-M   'P 1'
#
loop_
_entity.id
_entity.type
_entity.pdbx_description
1 polymer ?
#
loop_
_entity_poly.entity_id
_entity_poly.type
_entity_poly.pdbx_seq_one_letter_code
_entity_poly.pdbx_strand_id
1 'polypeptide(L)'
;MNCHEHVDRPSGADAPSPEIAKVKTAYKAGKSIEWVNVFDLPDHVYFNHQPHVHAGVACETCHGEIKKMDVVKTAVTLNMGWCLDCHRSQPGHINVPVYGEDQQVLRHVQQVNIKEQGEFNQACETTEDCGHSQVCLATDGENKTCQWDSYGLSAHFDQAAPQSCTVCHN
;
A
#
# COMPACT_ATOMS: atom_id res chain seq x y z
N MET A 1 -7.08 18.34 20.01
CA MET A 1 -5.68 17.91 19.81
C MET A 1 -5.47 16.66 20.66
N ASN A 2 -4.42 15.87 20.40
CA ASN A 2 -4.06 14.73 21.26
C ASN A 2 -2.94 15.15 22.22
N CYS A 3 -1.74 14.56 22.11
CA CYS A 3 -0.64 14.75 23.07
C CYS A 3 -0.28 16.21 23.37
N HIS A 4 -0.24 17.09 22.35
CA HIS A 4 0.15 18.49 22.54
C HIS A 4 -0.86 19.36 23.28
N GLU A 5 -2.00 18.80 23.71
CA GLU A 5 -2.84 19.45 24.71
C GLU A 5 -2.18 19.45 26.09
N HIS A 6 -1.46 18.38 26.43
CA HIS A 6 -0.86 18.17 27.76
C HIS A 6 0.66 18.28 27.74
N VAL A 7 1.30 18.06 26.58
CA VAL A 7 2.74 18.14 26.39
C VAL A 7 3.11 19.34 25.54
N ASP A 8 3.74 20.34 26.15
CA ASP A 8 4.08 21.62 25.51
C ASP A 8 5.58 21.89 25.34
N ARG A 9 6.41 20.98 25.86
CA ARG A 9 7.87 21.09 25.85
C ARG A 9 8.54 19.73 25.66
N PRO A 10 9.77 19.69 25.14
CA PRO A 10 10.60 18.49 25.16
C PRO A 10 10.89 18.02 26.59
N SER A 11 11.18 16.73 26.77
CA SER A 11 11.61 16.20 28.07
C SER A 11 12.89 16.90 28.54
N GLY A 12 12.88 17.39 29.78
CA GLY A 12 14.02 18.11 30.37
C GLY A 12 14.15 19.58 29.97
N ALA A 13 13.20 20.14 29.21
CA ALA A 13 13.21 21.56 28.86
C ALA A 13 12.50 22.43 29.91
N ASP A 14 13.09 23.59 30.22
CA ASP A 14 12.54 24.55 31.19
C ASP A 14 11.41 25.41 30.60
N ALA A 15 11.27 25.44 29.27
CA ALA A 15 10.32 26.30 28.57
C ALA A 15 9.55 25.57 27.46
N PRO A 16 8.32 26.04 27.12
CA PRO A 16 7.54 25.51 26.01
C PRO A 16 8.23 25.65 24.65
N SER A 17 7.99 24.69 23.74
CA SER A 17 8.54 24.73 22.39
C SER A 17 7.85 25.81 21.53
N PRO A 18 8.61 26.69 20.85
CA PRO A 18 8.03 27.67 19.94
C PRO A 18 7.30 27.01 18.76
N GLU A 19 7.70 25.81 18.33
CA GLU A 19 7.03 25.08 17.24
C GLU A 19 5.68 24.51 17.68
N ILE A 20 5.59 24.00 18.91
CA ILE A 20 4.30 23.55 19.49
C ILE A 20 3.35 24.74 19.65
N ALA A 21 3.87 25.92 19.99
CA ALA A 21 3.06 27.14 20.08
C ALA A 21 2.38 27.50 18.75
N LYS A 22 3.05 27.29 17.60
CA LYS A 22 2.46 27.48 16.27
C LYS A 22 1.28 26.52 16.04
N VAL A 23 1.46 25.23 16.33
CA VAL A 23 0.42 24.20 16.22
C VAL A 23 -0.80 24.53 17.09
N LYS A 24 -0.57 24.91 18.35
CA LYS A 24 -1.64 25.31 19.28
C LYS A 24 -2.41 26.53 18.78
N THR A 25 -1.71 27.50 18.22
CA THR A 25 -2.32 28.73 17.68
C THR A 25 -3.21 28.42 16.48
N ALA A 26 -2.72 27.61 15.53
CA ALA A 26 -3.50 27.17 14.37
C ALA A 26 -4.76 26.40 14.80
N TYR A 27 -4.62 25.45 15.74
CA TYR A 27 -5.73 24.66 16.27
C TYR A 27 -6.81 25.55 16.93
N LYS A 28 -6.42 26.48 17.81
CA LYS A 28 -7.36 27.41 18.46
C LYS A 28 -8.07 28.33 17.48
N ALA A 29 -7.38 28.72 16.41
CA ALA A 29 -7.94 29.55 15.35
C ALA A 29 -8.82 28.77 14.35
N GLY A 30 -8.92 27.43 14.48
CA GLY A 30 -9.62 26.58 13.53
C GLY A 30 -8.99 26.57 12.13
N LYS A 31 -7.68 26.87 12.03
CA LYS A 31 -6.93 26.92 10.76
C LYS A 31 -6.11 25.65 10.58
N SER A 32 -5.98 25.21 9.33
CA SER A 32 -5.00 24.19 8.93
C SER A 32 -3.57 24.65 9.21
N ILE A 33 -2.69 23.69 9.42
CA ILE A 33 -1.25 23.95 9.42
C ILE A 33 -0.80 23.93 7.96
N GLU A 34 -0.11 24.97 7.54
CA GLU A 34 0.46 25.10 6.20
C GLU A 34 1.74 24.28 6.09
N TRP A 35 1.59 22.96 5.95
CA TRP A 35 2.71 22.04 5.75
C TRP A 35 3.34 22.24 4.38
N VAL A 36 4.67 22.25 4.34
CA VAL A 36 5.40 22.17 3.08
C VAL A 36 5.54 20.71 2.71
N ASN A 37 4.96 20.30 1.57
CA ASN A 37 5.13 18.95 1.06
C ASN A 37 6.56 18.76 0.54
N VAL A 38 7.26 17.74 1.04
CA VAL A 38 8.66 17.44 0.67
C VAL A 38 8.73 16.43 -0.48
N PHE A 39 7.78 15.48 -0.51
CA PHE A 39 7.68 14.47 -1.56
C PHE A 39 6.48 14.81 -2.43
N ASP A 40 6.75 15.61 -3.46
CA ASP A 40 5.73 16.08 -4.39
C ASP A 40 5.97 15.46 -5.77
N LEU A 41 5.01 14.65 -6.22
CA LEU A 41 5.05 14.04 -7.54
C LEU A 41 4.24 14.89 -8.52
N PRO A 42 4.59 14.91 -9.82
CA PRO A 42 3.80 15.63 -10.81
C PRO A 42 2.34 15.18 -10.82
N ASP A 43 1.40 16.12 -11.02
CA ASP A 43 -0.05 15.87 -10.98
C ASP A 43 -0.57 14.79 -11.94
N HIS A 44 0.18 14.51 -13.01
CA HIS A 44 -0.16 13.46 -13.98
C HIS A 44 0.23 12.04 -13.52
N VAL A 45 0.87 11.92 -12.35
CA VAL A 45 1.26 10.65 -11.75
C VAL A 45 0.34 10.37 -10.57
N TYR A 46 -0.42 9.29 -10.68
CA TYR A 46 -1.19 8.78 -9.54
C TYR A 46 -0.34 7.80 -8.73
N PHE A 47 -0.10 8.12 -7.45
CA PHE A 47 0.62 7.26 -6.52
C PHE A 47 -0.29 6.81 -5.37
N ASN A 48 -0.29 5.50 -5.08
CA ASN A 48 -1.04 4.92 -3.96
C ASN A 48 -0.08 4.15 -3.03
N HIS A 49 -0.08 4.49 -1.74
CA HIS A 49 0.77 3.84 -0.73
C HIS A 49 0.36 2.39 -0.44
N GLN A 50 -0.93 2.06 -0.52
CA GLN A 50 -1.45 0.76 -0.07
C GLN A 50 -0.76 -0.47 -0.72
N PRO A 51 -0.63 -0.58 -2.05
CA PRO A 51 0.00 -1.75 -2.65
C PRO A 51 1.46 -1.92 -2.22
N HIS A 52 2.19 -0.81 -2.04
CA HIS A 52 3.60 -0.84 -1.64
C HIS A 52 3.78 -1.30 -0.20
N VAL A 53 2.99 -0.75 0.74
CA VAL A 53 3.02 -1.14 2.15
C VAL A 53 2.59 -2.60 2.31
N HIS A 54 1.56 -3.04 1.56
CA HIS A 54 1.10 -4.43 1.63
C HIS A 54 2.12 -5.41 1.07
N ALA A 55 2.86 -5.05 0.01
CA ALA A 55 3.98 -5.84 -0.49
C ALA A 55 5.18 -5.89 0.48
N GLY A 56 5.08 -5.29 1.68
CA GLY A 56 6.14 -5.30 2.68
C GLY A 56 7.30 -4.35 2.36
N VAL A 57 7.12 -3.41 1.42
CA VAL A 57 8.14 -2.40 1.12
C VAL A 57 8.28 -1.48 2.33
N ALA A 58 9.47 -1.46 2.92
CA ALA A 58 9.76 -0.61 4.07
C ALA A 58 9.67 0.87 3.70
N CYS A 59 9.17 1.69 4.64
CA CYS A 59 9.07 3.14 4.46
C CYS A 59 10.43 3.77 4.10
N GLU A 60 11.51 3.23 4.68
CA GLU A 60 12.86 3.75 4.48
C GLU A 60 13.40 3.51 3.07
N THR A 61 12.82 2.58 2.31
CA THR A 61 13.18 2.35 0.90
C THR A 61 12.84 3.56 0.04
N CYS A 62 11.70 4.21 0.30
CA CYS A 62 11.21 5.36 -0.48
C CYS A 62 11.47 6.72 0.20
N HIS A 63 11.52 6.76 1.54
CA HIS A 63 11.68 8.01 2.29
C HIS A 63 13.07 8.16 2.93
N GLY A 64 13.95 7.17 2.79
CA GLY A 64 15.25 7.13 3.48
C GLY A 64 15.11 6.85 4.97
N GLU A 65 16.20 6.98 5.72
CA GLU A 65 16.23 6.72 7.17
C GLU A 65 15.48 7.79 7.99
N ILE A 66 14.15 7.87 7.83
CA ILE A 66 13.28 8.91 8.38
C ILE A 66 13.41 9.05 9.90
N LYS A 67 13.68 7.92 10.59
CA LYS A 67 13.91 7.88 12.05
C LYS A 67 15.12 8.68 12.52
N LYS A 68 16.09 8.94 11.63
CA LYS A 68 17.30 9.73 11.90
C LYS A 68 17.21 11.15 11.33
N MET A 69 16.07 11.54 10.78
CA MET A 69 15.87 12.86 10.18
C MET A 69 15.22 13.80 11.20
N ASP A 70 15.96 14.80 11.67
CA ASP A 70 15.39 15.90 12.47
C ASP A 70 14.41 16.75 11.64
N VAL A 71 14.71 16.90 10.34
CA VAL A 71 13.85 17.55 9.35
C VAL A 71 13.81 16.66 8.11
N VAL A 72 12.60 16.40 7.60
CA VAL A 72 12.39 15.54 6.44
C VAL A 72 13.04 16.15 5.20
N LYS A 73 13.74 15.32 4.45
CA LYS A 73 14.38 15.66 3.18
C LYS A 73 14.21 14.53 2.16
N THR A 74 14.23 14.86 0.88
CA THR A 74 14.24 13.87 -0.20
C THR A 74 15.58 13.11 -0.18
N ALA A 75 15.57 11.90 0.39
CA ALA A 75 16.74 11.03 0.44
C ALA A 75 16.96 10.24 -0.87
N VAL A 76 15.90 10.08 -1.66
CA VAL A 76 15.91 9.43 -2.97
C VAL A 76 15.25 10.35 -3.99
N THR A 77 15.65 10.25 -5.25
CA THR A 77 15.19 11.14 -6.33
C THR A 77 13.73 10.92 -6.73
N LEU A 78 13.13 9.77 -6.40
CA LEU A 78 11.75 9.34 -6.76
C LEU A 78 11.30 9.80 -8.16
N ASN A 79 12.16 9.59 -9.16
CA ASN A 79 11.78 9.82 -10.55
C ASN A 79 11.23 8.53 -11.18
N MET A 80 10.63 8.64 -12.36
CA MET A 80 10.05 7.49 -13.05
C MET A 80 11.07 6.36 -13.29
N GLY A 81 12.34 6.69 -13.55
CA GLY A 81 13.40 5.69 -13.72
C GLY A 81 13.59 4.85 -12.46
N TRP A 82 13.68 5.50 -11.29
CA TRP A 82 13.77 4.83 -10.00
C TRP A 82 12.55 3.94 -9.72
N CYS A 83 11.34 4.44 -10.01
CA CYS A 83 10.11 3.65 -9.86
C CYS A 83 10.16 2.40 -10.74
N LEU A 84 10.47 2.55 -12.03
CA LEU A 84 10.51 1.44 -12.98
C LEU A 84 11.62 0.44 -12.66
N ASP A 85 12.79 0.91 -12.23
CA ASP A 85 13.91 0.04 -11.87
C ASP A 85 13.55 -0.82 -10.65
N CYS A 86 12.92 -0.21 -9.64
CA CYS A 86 12.37 -0.94 -8.51
C CYS A 86 11.35 -1.99 -9.00
N HIS A 87 10.32 -1.59 -9.73
CA HIS A 87 9.28 -2.51 -10.22
C HIS A 87 9.83 -3.66 -11.09
N ARG A 88 10.85 -3.42 -11.91
CA ARG A 88 11.50 -4.45 -12.75
C ARG A 88 12.36 -5.42 -11.94
N SER A 89 12.94 -4.95 -10.84
CA SER A 89 13.78 -5.77 -9.96
C SER A 89 12.99 -6.68 -9.03
N GLN A 90 11.68 -6.45 -8.89
CA GLN A 90 10.81 -7.20 -7.99
C GLN A 90 10.13 -8.36 -8.74
N PRO A 91 10.51 -9.62 -8.49
CA PRO A 91 9.90 -10.77 -9.15
C PRO A 91 8.42 -10.89 -8.74
N GLY A 92 7.49 -10.85 -9.70
CA GLY A 92 6.07 -11.17 -9.46
C GLY A 92 5.19 -10.05 -8.88
N HIS A 93 5.66 -8.80 -8.82
CA HIS A 93 4.91 -7.70 -8.17
C HIS A 93 4.37 -6.62 -9.12
N ILE A 94 4.53 -6.79 -10.44
CA ILE A 94 3.81 -5.98 -11.44
C ILE A 94 2.45 -6.67 -11.66
N ASN A 95 1.50 -6.44 -10.76
CA ASN A 95 0.09 -6.84 -10.95
C ASN A 95 -0.57 -5.85 -11.93
N VAL A 96 -0.15 -5.88 -13.19
CA VAL A 96 -0.88 -5.24 -14.26
C VAL A 96 -1.06 -6.25 -15.39
N PRO A 97 -2.31 -6.59 -15.78
CA PRO A 97 -2.55 -7.49 -16.90
C PRO A 97 -1.95 -6.89 -18.19
N VAL A 98 -1.12 -7.67 -18.88
CA VAL A 98 -0.63 -7.33 -20.22
C VAL A 98 -1.67 -7.82 -21.23
N TYR A 99 -2.39 -6.87 -21.83
CA TYR A 99 -3.41 -7.14 -22.85
C TYR A 99 -2.80 -7.15 -24.26
N GLY A 100 -3.29 -8.06 -25.09
CA GLY A 100 -3.07 -8.04 -26.54
C GLY A 100 -3.97 -7.04 -27.25
N GLU A 101 -3.75 -6.86 -28.56
CA GLU A 101 -4.53 -5.94 -29.41
C GLU A 101 -6.02 -6.27 -29.44
N ASP A 102 -6.38 -7.52 -29.16
CA ASP A 102 -7.74 -8.05 -29.06
C ASP A 102 -8.27 -8.10 -27.61
N GLN A 103 -7.62 -7.38 -26.69
CA GLN A 103 -7.93 -7.34 -25.26
C GLN A 103 -7.89 -8.69 -24.54
N GLN A 104 -7.25 -9.71 -25.12
CA GLN A 104 -6.99 -10.95 -24.40
C GLN A 104 -5.75 -10.79 -23.50
N VAL A 105 -5.77 -11.43 -22.34
CA VAL A 105 -4.60 -11.45 -21.44
C VAL A 105 -3.54 -12.37 -22.03
N LEU A 106 -2.45 -11.80 -22.56
CA LEU A 106 -1.41 -12.56 -23.28
C LEU A 106 -0.53 -13.39 -22.35
N ARG A 107 -0.34 -12.95 -21.10
CA ARG A 107 0.29 -13.72 -20.02
C ARG A 107 -0.31 -13.27 -18.68
N HIS A 108 -0.80 -14.23 -17.90
CA HIS A 108 -0.75 -14.09 -16.44
C HIS A 108 0.70 -14.33 -16.05
N VAL A 109 1.38 -13.34 -15.45
CA VAL A 109 2.64 -13.62 -14.76
C VAL A 109 2.29 -14.27 -13.42
N GLN A 110 1.82 -15.51 -13.49
CA GLN A 110 1.90 -16.43 -12.37
C GLN A 110 3.14 -17.31 -12.61
N GLN A 111 4.31 -16.73 -12.37
CA GLN A 111 5.48 -17.51 -11.99
C GLN A 111 6.01 -16.98 -10.66
N VAL A 112 5.12 -16.93 -9.69
CA VAL A 112 5.49 -17.26 -8.31
C VAL A 112 5.56 -18.79 -8.24
N ASN A 113 6.63 -19.31 -7.64
CA ASN A 113 6.92 -20.73 -7.53
C ASN A 113 5.67 -21.51 -7.07
N ILE A 114 5.12 -22.37 -7.94
CA ILE A 114 3.93 -23.20 -7.66
C ILE A 114 4.15 -24.14 -6.46
N LYS A 115 5.39 -24.31 -5.98
CA LYS A 115 5.71 -25.11 -4.80
C LYS A 115 5.52 -24.39 -3.46
N GLU A 116 5.41 -23.05 -3.42
CA GLU A 116 5.40 -22.28 -2.17
C GLU A 116 4.07 -21.59 -1.87
N GLN A 117 3.07 -21.66 -2.75
CA GLN A 117 1.79 -20.96 -2.58
C GLN A 117 0.57 -21.86 -2.31
N GLY A 118 0.75 -23.17 -2.11
CA GLY A 118 -0.36 -24.09 -1.85
C GLY A 118 -1.34 -24.21 -3.03
N GLU A 119 -2.02 -25.34 -3.15
CA GLU A 119 -3.03 -25.49 -4.20
C GLU A 119 -4.33 -24.76 -3.80
N PHE A 120 -4.92 -23.99 -4.70
CA PHE A 120 -6.25 -23.42 -4.46
C PHE A 120 -7.28 -24.55 -4.27
N ASN A 121 -8.15 -24.43 -3.26
CA ASN A 121 -9.06 -25.49 -2.80
C ASN A 121 -8.36 -26.76 -2.26
N GLN A 122 -7.10 -26.67 -1.84
CA GLN A 122 -6.46 -27.74 -1.08
C GLN A 122 -7.18 -27.96 0.26
N ALA A 123 -7.33 -29.22 0.67
CA ALA A 123 -7.83 -29.56 2.00
C ALA A 123 -6.87 -29.05 3.08
N CYS A 124 -7.41 -28.47 4.15
CA CYS A 124 -6.63 -27.91 5.25
C CYS A 124 -7.29 -28.23 6.60
N GLU A 125 -6.51 -28.28 7.68
CA GLU A 125 -7.05 -28.36 9.04
C GLU A 125 -7.01 -26.98 9.70
N THR A 126 -5.95 -26.23 9.40
CA THR A 126 -5.61 -24.91 9.90
C THR A 126 -5.12 -23.99 8.77
N THR A 127 -5.09 -22.68 9.02
CA THR A 127 -4.57 -21.69 8.05
C THR A 127 -3.07 -21.87 7.75
N GLU A 128 -2.32 -22.52 8.64
CA GLU A 128 -0.89 -22.79 8.43
C GLU A 128 -0.65 -23.84 7.33
N ASP A 129 -1.67 -24.63 6.99
CA ASP A 129 -1.64 -25.61 5.90
C ASP A 129 -1.82 -24.97 4.51
N CYS A 130 -2.13 -23.66 4.47
CA CYS A 130 -2.45 -22.92 3.26
C CYS A 130 -1.31 -22.01 2.82
N GLY A 131 -1.36 -21.62 1.54
CA GLY A 131 -0.42 -20.66 0.98
C GLY A 131 -0.55 -19.25 1.54
N HIS A 132 0.44 -18.41 1.25
CA HIS A 132 0.40 -17.00 1.64
C HIS A 132 -0.86 -16.31 1.09
N SER A 133 -1.54 -15.53 1.94
CA SER A 133 -2.82 -14.86 1.63
C SER A 133 -4.03 -15.79 1.46
N GLN A 134 -3.94 -17.03 1.94
CA GLN A 134 -5.06 -17.95 2.06
C GLN A 134 -5.44 -18.18 3.53
N VAL A 135 -6.70 -18.55 3.76
CA VAL A 135 -7.27 -18.93 5.05
C VAL A 135 -8.00 -20.24 4.90
N CYS A 136 -7.89 -21.09 5.92
CA CYS A 136 -8.59 -22.37 5.95
C CYS A 136 -10.05 -22.15 6.35
N LEU A 137 -10.97 -22.25 5.39
CA LEU A 137 -12.40 -22.00 5.61
C LEU A 137 -13.23 -23.25 5.31
N ALA A 138 -14.30 -23.45 6.09
CA ALA A 138 -15.26 -24.51 5.83
C ALA A 138 -16.02 -24.22 4.53
N THR A 139 -15.95 -25.12 3.55
CA THR A 139 -16.60 -24.94 2.24
C THR A 139 -17.90 -25.72 2.06
N ASP A 140 -18.12 -26.78 2.84
CA ASP A 140 -19.34 -27.60 2.72
C ASP A 140 -19.85 -28.14 4.08
N GLY A 141 -19.58 -27.42 5.17
CA GLY A 141 -20.10 -27.73 6.51
C GLY A 141 -19.30 -28.78 7.30
N GLU A 142 -18.50 -29.61 6.64
CA GLU A 142 -17.59 -30.56 7.30
C GLU A 142 -16.14 -30.46 6.75
N ASN A 143 -15.95 -30.16 5.46
CA ASN A 143 -14.63 -30.02 4.87
C ASN A 143 -14.16 -28.56 4.89
N LYS A 144 -12.89 -28.36 5.25
CA LYS A 144 -12.21 -27.08 5.14
C LYS A 144 -11.23 -27.10 3.97
N THR A 145 -11.21 -26.01 3.22
CA THR A 145 -10.25 -25.83 2.13
C THR A 145 -9.60 -24.46 2.21
N CYS A 146 -8.41 -24.36 1.63
CA CYS A 146 -7.68 -23.11 1.49
C CYS A 146 -8.41 -22.20 0.52
N GLN A 147 -9.03 -21.16 1.07
CA GLN A 147 -9.70 -20.09 0.34
C GLN A 147 -8.85 -18.83 0.41
N TRP A 148 -8.97 -17.95 -0.57
CA TRP A 148 -8.34 -16.64 -0.45
C TRP A 148 -8.94 -15.88 0.74
N ASP A 149 -8.10 -15.19 1.50
CA ASP A 149 -8.60 -14.29 2.54
C ASP A 149 -9.40 -13.14 1.90
N SER A 150 -10.12 -12.35 2.71
CA SER A 150 -10.93 -11.24 2.20
C SER A 150 -10.11 -10.24 1.37
N TYR A 151 -8.80 -10.19 1.58
CA TYR A 151 -7.87 -9.35 0.84
C TYR A 151 -7.49 -9.97 -0.53
N GLY A 152 -7.20 -11.27 -0.57
CA GLY A 152 -7.02 -12.05 -1.80
C GLY A 152 -8.30 -12.09 -2.64
N LEU A 153 -9.47 -12.17 -2.00
CA LEU A 153 -10.76 -11.99 -2.67
C LEU A 153 -10.89 -10.57 -3.23
N SER A 154 -10.56 -9.53 -2.48
CA SER A 154 -10.63 -8.15 -3.02
C SER A 154 -9.68 -7.91 -4.18
N ALA A 155 -8.51 -8.56 -4.19
CA ALA A 155 -7.57 -8.54 -5.30
C ALA A 155 -8.08 -9.33 -6.52
N HIS A 156 -8.92 -10.35 -6.31
CA HIS A 156 -9.57 -11.13 -7.37
C HIS A 156 -10.91 -10.54 -7.86
N PHE A 157 -11.67 -9.86 -7.01
CA PHE A 157 -13.03 -9.35 -7.29
C PHE A 157 -13.06 -7.93 -7.86
N ASP A 158 -11.93 -7.21 -7.92
CA ASP A 158 -11.79 -6.04 -8.79
C ASP A 158 -11.81 -6.41 -10.30
N GLN A 159 -12.03 -7.69 -10.64
CA GLN A 159 -12.34 -8.16 -12.00
C GLN A 159 -13.85 -8.35 -12.27
N ALA A 160 -14.76 -7.91 -11.39
CA ALA A 160 -16.20 -8.00 -11.67
C ALA A 160 -16.76 -6.75 -12.37
N ALA A 161 -16.47 -6.64 -13.68
CA ALA A 161 -17.45 -6.41 -14.77
C ALA A 161 -16.86 -5.59 -15.93
N PRO A 162 -17.15 -5.94 -17.20
CA PRO A 162 -16.92 -5.04 -18.32
C PRO A 162 -17.90 -3.87 -18.19
N GLN A 163 -17.40 -2.67 -17.85
CA GLN A 163 -18.18 -1.47 -18.10
C GLN A 163 -18.23 -1.27 -19.60
N SER A 164 -19.34 -1.69 -20.23
CA SER A 164 -19.59 -1.37 -21.63
C SER A 164 -19.53 0.16 -21.80
N CYS A 165 -18.82 0.64 -22.82
CA CYS A 165 -18.67 2.07 -23.14
C CYS A 165 -19.97 2.78 -23.57
N THR A 166 -21.14 2.23 -23.26
CA THR A 166 -22.44 2.72 -23.75
C THR A 166 -22.98 3.90 -22.94
N VAL A 167 -22.37 4.27 -21.82
CA VAL A 167 -22.90 5.34 -20.93
C VAL A 167 -22.43 6.75 -21.32
N CYS A 168 -21.51 6.90 -22.28
CA CYS A 168 -21.00 8.22 -22.68
C CYS A 168 -21.56 8.78 -24.01
N HIS A 169 -22.60 8.16 -24.60
CA HIS A 169 -23.28 8.71 -25.78
C HIS A 169 -24.81 8.58 -25.69
N ASN A 170 -25.41 9.47 -24.89
CA ASN A 170 -26.59 10.31 -25.19
C ASN A 170 -27.11 10.98 -23.91
#